data_AF-A0A5B8Z2Z0-F1
#
_entry.id   AF-A0A5B8Z2Z0-F1
#
_cell.length_a   1.000
_cell.length_b   1.000
_cell.length_c   1.000
_cell.angle_alpha   90.00
_cell.angle_beta   90.00
_cell.angle_gamma   90.00
#
_symmetry.space_group_name_H-M   'P 1'
#
loop_
_entity.id
_entity.type
_entity.pdbx_description
1 polymer ?
#
loop_
_entity_poly.entity_id
_entity_poly.type
_entity_poly.pdbx_seq_one_letter_code
_entity_poly.pdbx_strand_id
1 'polypeptide(L)'
;MVTAIVIPLICIYFFWLSKKEMRESHQKWLLLKNVSEEAMISGEIVHIGGQKQRFSYNRFVYVLELTIQSELKKWKVKKIIPIEKNFSIPDLKTGAFVQIYGNWKKDYFVVSRIQNKN
;
A
#
# COMPACT_ATOMS: atom_id res chain seq x y z
N MET A 1 -46.79 -7.73 -15.04
CA MET A 1 -45.95 -8.13 -16.20
C MET A 1 -44.68 -7.28 -16.34
N VAL A 2 -44.72 -5.95 -16.14
CA VAL A 2 -43.54 -5.05 -16.26
C VAL A 2 -42.42 -5.37 -15.25
N THR A 3 -42.77 -5.69 -14.00
CA THR A 3 -41.79 -6.03 -12.94
C THR A 3 -40.95 -7.27 -13.27
N ALA A 4 -41.52 -8.25 -13.99
CA ALA A 4 -40.84 -9.50 -14.36
C ALA A 4 -39.70 -9.29 -15.38
N ILE A 5 -39.71 -8.18 -16.12
CA ILE A 5 -38.67 -7.83 -17.11
C ILE A 5 -37.69 -6.83 -16.51
N VAL A 6 -38.18 -5.88 -15.72
CA VAL A 6 -37.37 -4.82 -15.11
C VAL A 6 -36.38 -5.38 -14.09
N ILE A 7 -36.80 -6.32 -13.23
CA ILE A 7 -35.92 -6.91 -12.20
C ILE A 7 -34.70 -7.63 -12.84
N PRO A 8 -34.86 -8.54 -13.82
CA PRO A 8 -33.72 -9.17 -14.49
C PRO A 8 -32.77 -8.17 -15.15
N LEU A 9 -33.29 -7.13 -15.82
CA LEU A 9 -32.46 -6.09 -16.45
C LEU A 9 -31.61 -5.33 -15.43
N ILE A 10 -32.21 -4.95 -14.30
CA ILE A 10 -31.50 -4.27 -13.21
C ILE A 10 -30.42 -5.19 -12.61
N CYS A 11 -30.74 -6.47 -12.39
CA CYS A 11 -29.77 -7.45 -11.89
C CYS A 11 -28.57 -7.61 -12.84
N ILE A 12 -28.81 -7.67 -14.15
CA ILE A 12 -27.73 -7.74 -15.16
C ILE A 12 -26.86 -6.48 -15.11
N TYR A 13 -27.46 -5.29 -15.02
CA TYR A 13 -26.72 -4.04 -14.91
C TYR A 13 -25.79 -4.03 -13.69
N PHE A 14 -26.32 -4.34 -12.49
CA PHE A 14 -25.52 -4.40 -11.27
C PHE A 14 -24.46 -5.50 -11.29
N PHE A 15 -24.73 -6.62 -11.96
CA PHE A 15 -23.73 -7.67 -12.16
C PHE A 15 -22.51 -7.16 -12.95
N TRP A 16 -22.75 -6.44 -14.05
CA TRP A 16 -21.66 -5.86 -14.86
C TRP A 16 -20.89 -4.79 -14.09
N LEU A 17 -21.61 -3.91 -13.39
CA LEU A 17 -21.01 -2.87 -12.57
C LEU A 17 -20.11 -3.47 -11.48
N SER A 18 -20.63 -4.44 -10.72
CA SER A 18 -19.88 -5.11 -9.64
C SER A 18 -18.65 -5.84 -10.18
N LYS A 19 -18.79 -6.52 -11.33
CA LYS A 19 -17.66 -7.21 -11.98
C LYS A 19 -16.57 -6.25 -12.41
N LYS A 20 -16.92 -5.06 -12.90
CA LYS A 20 -15.95 -4.01 -13.25
C LYS A 20 -15.23 -3.49 -12.01
N GLU A 21 -15.96 -3.16 -10.96
CA GLU A 21 -15.39 -2.66 -9.69
C GLU A 21 -14.43 -3.67 -9.04
N MET A 22 -14.77 -4.97 -9.06
CA MET A 22 -13.91 -6.03 -8.54
C MET A 22 -12.56 -6.12 -9.28
N ARG A 23 -12.58 -5.91 -10.61
CA ARG A 23 -11.37 -5.90 -11.45
C ARG A 23 -10.52 -4.66 -11.21
N GLU A 24 -11.13 -3.48 -11.13
CA GLU A 24 -10.41 -2.24 -10.84
C GLU A 24 -9.76 -2.26 -9.45
N SER A 25 -10.51 -2.72 -8.44
CA SER A 25 -9.97 -2.94 -7.09
C SER A 25 -8.78 -3.91 -7.12
N HIS A 26 -8.81 -4.93 -7.98
CA HIS A 26 -7.72 -5.89 -8.09
C HIS A 26 -6.47 -5.25 -8.65
N GLN A 27 -6.63 -4.51 -9.74
CA GLN A 27 -5.53 -3.81 -10.39
C GLN A 27 -4.92 -2.77 -9.44
N LYS A 28 -5.75 -1.98 -8.75
CA LYS A 28 -5.29 -1.01 -7.74
C LYS A 28 -4.50 -1.70 -6.64
N TRP A 29 -4.95 -2.86 -6.17
CA TRP A 29 -4.24 -3.62 -5.14
C TRP A 29 -2.87 -4.12 -5.61
N LEU A 30 -2.77 -4.63 -6.84
CA LEU A 30 -1.50 -5.06 -7.43
C LEU A 30 -0.54 -3.89 -7.66
N LEU A 31 -1.06 -2.74 -8.09
CA LEU A 31 -0.28 -1.53 -8.34
C LEU A 31 0.34 -0.93 -7.07
N LEU A 32 -0.16 -1.27 -5.87
CA LEU A 32 0.46 -0.83 -4.61
C LEU A 32 1.92 -1.29 -4.46
N LYS A 33 2.31 -2.38 -5.14
CA LYS A 33 3.69 -2.86 -5.17
C LYS A 33 4.61 -1.96 -5.99
N ASN A 34 4.05 -1.24 -6.97
CA ASN A 34 4.80 -0.41 -7.89
C ASN A 34 4.66 1.07 -7.51
N VAL A 35 5.59 1.54 -6.69
CA VAL A 35 5.65 2.94 -6.25
C VAL A 35 6.76 3.63 -7.04
N SER A 36 6.45 4.78 -7.64
CA SER A 36 7.44 5.60 -8.34
C SER A 36 8.52 6.10 -7.37
N GLU A 37 9.78 5.96 -7.76
CA GLU A 37 10.95 6.40 -7.00
C GLU A 37 11.30 7.85 -7.42
N GLU A 38 10.48 8.82 -7.00
CA GLU A 38 10.62 10.23 -7.38
C GLU A 38 11.58 11.00 -6.44
N ALA A 39 11.71 10.53 -5.21
CA ALA A 39 12.52 11.15 -4.17
C ALA A 39 13.19 10.11 -3.29
N MET A 40 14.16 10.57 -2.50
CA MET A 40 15.01 9.75 -1.66
C MET A 40 15.22 10.40 -0.30
N ILE A 41 15.13 9.59 0.75
CA ILE A 41 15.35 10.01 2.14
C ILE A 41 16.41 9.11 2.76
N SER A 42 17.38 9.70 3.46
CA SER A 42 18.38 8.95 4.24
C SER A 42 18.32 9.34 5.70
N GLY A 43 18.42 8.36 6.59
CA GLY A 43 18.45 8.60 8.02
C GLY A 43 18.39 7.30 8.83
N GLU A 44 18.29 7.48 10.14
CA GLU A 44 18.19 6.39 11.11
C GLU A 44 16.72 6.01 11.34
N ILE A 45 16.45 4.70 11.45
CA ILE A 45 15.13 4.21 11.83
C ILE A 45 14.95 4.35 13.34
N VAL A 46 14.05 5.24 13.78
CA VAL A 46 13.77 5.46 15.21
C VAL A 46 12.54 4.68 15.69
N HIS A 47 11.62 4.39 14.79
CA HIS A 47 10.42 3.62 15.12
C HIS A 47 10.02 2.71 13.95
N ILE A 48 9.61 1.50 14.30
CA ILE A 48 9.06 0.51 13.39
C ILE A 48 7.73 0.04 13.97
N GLY A 49 6.66 0.21 13.21
CA GLY A 49 5.34 -0.34 13.50
C GLY A 49 4.81 -1.03 12.26
N GLY A 50 3.91 -1.99 12.43
CA GLY A 50 3.34 -2.68 11.29
C GLY A 50 1.96 -3.21 11.61
N GLN A 51 1.05 -3.04 10.66
CA GLN A 51 -0.35 -3.45 10.85
C GLN A 51 -0.94 -4.01 9.57
N LYS A 52 -1.75 -5.06 9.74
CA LYS A 52 -2.59 -5.60 8.68
C LYS A 52 -3.83 -4.72 8.54
N GLN A 53 -4.07 -4.22 7.34
CA GLN A 53 -5.25 -3.43 7.00
C GLN A 53 -6.04 -4.08 5.88
N ARG A 54 -7.35 -3.88 5.90
CA ARG A 54 -8.25 -4.31 4.83
C ARG A 54 -8.16 -3.31 3.68
N PHE A 55 -7.90 -3.81 2.46
CA PHE A 55 -7.87 -2.97 1.26
C PHE A 55 -9.21 -2.98 0.54
N SER A 56 -9.74 -4.16 0.19
CA SER A 56 -11.03 -4.29 -0.49
C SER A 56 -11.53 -5.73 -0.43
N TYR A 57 -12.78 -5.94 -0.03
CA TYR A 57 -13.39 -7.27 0.15
C TYR A 57 -12.49 -8.21 0.97
N ASN A 58 -11.96 -9.26 0.35
CA ASN A 58 -11.09 -10.25 0.98
C ASN A 58 -9.59 -10.01 0.71
N ARG A 59 -9.23 -8.80 0.27
CA ARG A 59 -7.84 -8.38 0.01
C ARG A 59 -7.32 -7.53 1.16
N PHE A 60 -6.11 -7.85 1.59
CA PHE A 60 -5.45 -7.20 2.69
C PHE A 60 -4.10 -6.64 2.26
N VAL A 61 -3.65 -5.64 2.98
CA VAL A 61 -2.32 -5.05 2.86
C VAL A 61 -1.67 -5.04 4.22
N TYR A 62 -0.36 -5.17 4.26
CA TYR A 62 0.43 -4.88 5.43
C TYR A 62 1.02 -3.49 5.27
N VAL A 63 0.74 -2.60 6.21
CA VAL A 63 1.28 -1.25 6.24
C VAL A 63 2.40 -1.24 7.28
N LEU A 64 3.62 -1.18 6.80
CA LEU A 64 4.82 -0.99 7.62
C LEU A 64 5.07 0.50 7.78
N GLU A 65 4.95 1.00 9.00
CA GLU A 65 5.12 2.39 9.39
C GLU A 65 6.49 2.58 10.03
N LEU A 66 7.31 3.41 9.38
CA LEU A 66 8.66 3.74 9.81
C LEU A 66 8.72 5.22 10.16
N THR A 67 9.46 5.55 11.21
CA THR A 67 9.88 6.94 11.45
C THR A 67 11.37 7.04 11.22
N ILE A 68 11.76 7.84 10.24
CA ILE A 68 13.16 8.09 9.92
C ILE A 68 13.56 9.43 10.51
N GLN A 69 14.64 9.43 11.28
CA GLN A 69 15.26 10.66 11.77
C GLN A 69 16.47 11.00 10.90
N SER A 70 16.48 12.22 10.38
CA SER A 70 17.57 12.77 9.59
C SER A 70 17.93 14.12 10.19
N GLU A 71 19.15 14.23 10.75
CA GLU A 71 19.67 15.40 11.47
C GLU A 71 18.68 15.97 12.50
N LEU A 72 17.83 16.92 12.09
CA LEU A 72 16.86 17.62 12.94
C LEU A 72 15.39 17.33 12.59
N LYS A 73 15.11 16.53 11.54
CA LYS A 73 13.75 16.26 11.05
C LYS A 73 13.38 14.79 11.21
N LYS A 74 12.11 14.54 11.51
CA LYS A 74 11.51 13.20 11.54
C LYS A 74 10.53 13.08 10.39
N TRP A 75 10.68 12.03 9.60
CA TRP A 75 9.83 11.73 8.46
C TRP A 75 8.98 10.50 8.73
N LYS A 76 7.67 10.62 8.50
CA LYS A 76 6.74 9.49 8.53
C LYS A 76 6.80 8.77 7.19
N VAL A 77 7.17 7.51 7.24
CA VAL A 77 7.43 6.69 6.07
C VAL A 77 6.55 5.45 6.13
N LYS A 78 5.91 5.08 5.01
CA LYS A 78 5.03 3.93 4.93
C LYS A 78 5.41 3.05 3.76
N LYS A 79 5.62 1.76 4.03
CA LYS A 79 5.71 0.73 2.99
C LYS A 79 4.42 -0.07 3.00
N ILE A 80 3.67 0.01 1.91
CA ILE A 80 2.41 -0.71 1.74
C ILE A 80 2.73 -1.97 0.94
N ILE A 81 2.40 -3.13 1.50
CA ILE A 81 2.72 -4.41 0.89
C ILE A 81 1.42 -5.22 0.73
N PRO A 82 1.02 -5.56 -0.51
CA PRO A 82 -0.07 -6.50 -0.74
C PRO A 82 0.19 -7.85 -0.04
N ILE A 83 -0.78 -8.35 0.74
CA ILE A 83 -0.68 -9.67 1.36
C ILE A 83 -1.06 -10.73 0.33
N GLU A 84 -0.06 -11.22 -0.38
CA GLU A 84 -0.13 -12.35 -1.30
C GLU A 84 0.34 -13.64 -0.62
N LYS A 85 0.24 -14.79 -1.31
CA LYS A 85 0.70 -16.09 -0.77
C LYS A 85 2.16 -16.09 -0.32
N ASN A 86 3.01 -15.28 -0.96
CA ASN A 86 4.45 -15.18 -0.70
C ASN A 86 4.83 -13.84 -0.04
N PHE A 87 3.93 -13.27 0.77
CA PHE A 87 4.19 -12.03 1.48
C PHE A 87 5.35 -12.19 2.46
N SER A 88 6.33 -11.28 2.39
CA SER A 88 7.40 -11.14 3.36
C SER A 88 7.48 -9.71 3.87
N ILE A 89 7.77 -9.57 5.16
CA ILE A 89 8.05 -8.29 5.79
C ILE A 89 9.57 -8.09 5.70
N PRO A 90 10.06 -6.94 5.22
CA PRO A 90 11.48 -6.65 5.24
C PRO A 90 11.98 -6.64 6.70
N ASP A 91 13.08 -7.35 6.96
CA ASP A 91 13.72 -7.33 8.26
C ASP A 91 14.45 -5.99 8.43
N LEU A 92 13.89 -5.12 9.28
CA LEU A 92 14.41 -3.80 9.58
C LEU A 92 14.61 -3.70 11.09
N LYS A 93 15.72 -3.07 11.48
CA LYS A 93 16.05 -2.86 12.89
C LYS A 93 16.02 -1.37 13.22
N THR A 94 15.44 -1.04 14.36
CA THR A 94 15.57 0.28 14.95
C THR A 94 17.05 0.57 15.20
N GLY A 95 17.50 1.78 14.90
CA GLY A 95 18.89 2.20 14.95
C GLY A 95 19.68 1.98 13.66
N ALA A 96 19.12 1.28 12.67
CA ALA A 96 19.79 1.09 11.38
C ALA A 96 19.73 2.38 10.54
N PHE A 97 20.83 2.72 9.88
CA PHE A 97 20.88 3.80 8.91
C PHE A 97 20.47 3.29 7.52
N VAL A 98 19.43 3.88 6.94
CA VAL A 98 18.83 3.41 5.70
C VAL A 98 18.63 4.54 4.71
N GLN A 99 18.65 4.17 3.44
CA GLN A 99 18.31 5.02 2.31
C GLN A 99 17.06 4.47 1.66
N ILE A 100 16.02 5.30 1.59
CA ILE A 100 14.69 4.90 1.18
C ILE A 100 14.28 5.69 -0.05
N TYR A 101 13.77 4.98 -1.06
CA TYR A 101 13.33 5.52 -2.33
C TYR A 101 11.83 5.36 -2.50
N GLY A 102 11.19 6.37 -3.05
CA GLY A 102 9.74 6.39 -3.20
C GLY A 102 9.20 7.76 -3.55
N ASN A 103 7.93 8.01 -3.21
CA ASN A 103 7.30 9.29 -3.52
C ASN A 103 6.55 9.87 -2.32
N TRP A 104 6.42 11.19 -2.33
CA TRP A 104 5.61 11.89 -1.35
C TRP A 104 4.12 11.70 -1.68
N LYS A 105 3.37 11.25 -0.68
CA LYS A 105 1.94 11.48 -0.59
C LYS A 105 1.72 12.60 0.42
N LYS A 106 0.55 13.25 0.35
CA LYS A 106 0.20 14.48 1.09
C LYS A 106 0.88 14.60 2.47
N ASP A 107 0.75 13.57 3.31
CA ASP A 107 1.24 13.61 4.70
C ASP A 107 2.32 12.57 5.04
N TYR A 108 2.72 11.72 4.09
CA TYR A 108 3.67 10.63 4.35
C TYR A 108 4.42 10.22 3.10
N PHE A 109 5.64 9.71 3.31
CA PHE A 109 6.46 9.17 2.24
C PHE A 109 6.11 7.71 1.98
N VAL A 110 5.77 7.34 0.75
CA VAL A 110 5.50 5.95 0.37
C VAL A 110 6.73 5.32 -0.23
N VAL A 111 7.09 4.16 0.30
CA VAL A 111 8.34 3.48 -0.05
C VAL A 111 8.14 2.46 -1.16
N SER A 112 9.02 2.54 -2.17
CA SER A 112 9.25 1.45 -3.11
C SER A 112 10.36 0.52 -2.57
N ARG A 113 11.56 1.07 -2.44
CA ARG A 113 12.79 0.34 -2.11
C ARG A 113 13.45 0.89 -0.84
N ILE A 114 13.99 -0.03 -0.03
CA ILE A 114 14.79 0.29 1.15
C ILE A 114 16.16 -0.32 0.92
N GLN A 115 17.20 0.49 1.07
CA GLN A 115 18.59 0.09 0.98
C GLN A 115 19.25 0.34 2.33
N ASN A 116 19.81 -0.71 2.94
CA ASN A 116 20.62 -0.55 4.15
C ASN A 116 21.97 0.02 3.76
N LYS A 117 22.42 1.04 4.48
CA LYS A 117 23.77 1.56 4.36
C LYS A 117 24.60 0.82 5.40
N ASN A 118 25.32 -0.22 4.97
CA ASN A 118 26.31 -0.91 5.80
C ASN A 118 27.44 0.06 6.18
#